data_AF-A0A972VXJ3-F1
#
_entry.id   AF-A0A972VXJ3-F1
#
_cell.length_a   1.000
_cell.length_b   1.000
_cell.length_c   1.000
_cell.angle_alpha   90.00
_cell.angle_beta   90.00
_cell.angle_gamma   90.00
#
_symmetry.space_group_name_H-M   'P 1'
#
loop_
_entity.id
_entity.type
_entity.pdbx_description
1 polymer ?
#
loop_
_entity_poly.entity_id
_entity_poly.type
_entity_poly.pdbx_seq_one_letter_code
_entity_poly.pdbx_strand_id
1 'polypeptide(L)'
;MEQFRGTTILSVRRGNTVVIGGDGQVSMGNTVMKGNARKVRRLYKDQVIAGFAGGTADAFTLFERFEAQLEKHQGNLVRAAVELAKDWRTDRALRRLEALLAVADKTASLVITGNGDVIEPEKGIANEKTSNLIAAII
;
A
#
# COMPACT_ATOMS: atom_id res chain seq x y z
N MET A 1 19.38 13.83 7.52
CA MET A 1 18.61 12.74 8.15
C MET A 1 18.84 11.52 7.28
N GLU A 2 19.43 10.46 7.83
CA GLU A 2 19.66 9.23 7.06
C GLU A 2 18.31 8.63 6.68
N GLN A 3 18.11 8.47 5.38
CA GLN A 3 16.91 7.96 4.75
C GLN A 3 16.65 6.53 5.25
N PHE A 4 15.44 6.26 5.74
CA PHE A 4 15.05 4.89 6.04
C PHE A 4 15.18 4.06 4.77
N ARG A 5 16.14 3.13 4.72
CA ARG A 5 16.11 2.05 3.72
C ARG A 5 14.91 1.19 4.04
N GLY A 6 13.84 1.44 3.30
CA GLY A 6 12.52 0.94 3.54
C GLY A 6 12.32 -0.48 3.06
N THR A 7 11.19 -1.02 3.51
CA THR A 7 10.68 -2.27 3.00
C THR A 7 10.29 -2.13 1.54
N THR A 8 10.54 -3.20 0.80
CA THR A 8 9.99 -3.44 -0.51
C THR A 8 8.64 -4.14 -0.37
N ILE A 9 7.59 -3.50 -0.87
CA ILE A 9 6.29 -4.14 -1.13
C ILE A 9 6.16 -4.35 -2.63
N LEU A 10 5.75 -5.54 -3.04
CA LEU A 10 5.52 -5.92 -4.43
C LEU A 10 4.10 -6.45 -4.62
N SER A 11 3.34 -5.84 -5.51
CA SER A 11 2.05 -6.36 -6.00
C SER A 11 2.22 -6.92 -7.41
N VAL A 12 1.68 -8.11 -7.65
CA VAL A 12 1.64 -8.75 -8.96
C VAL A 12 0.20 -9.15 -9.24
N ARG A 13 -0.37 -8.70 -10.36
CA ARG A 13 -1.70 -9.10 -10.84
C ARG A 13 -1.59 -9.90 -12.12
N ARG A 14 -2.34 -11.01 -12.19
CA ARG A 14 -2.58 -11.78 -13.42
C ARG A 14 -4.08 -12.05 -13.54
N GLY A 15 -4.74 -11.37 -14.47
CA GLY A 15 -6.21 -11.40 -14.60
C GLY A 15 -6.89 -10.92 -13.31
N ASN A 16 -7.77 -11.75 -12.75
CA ASN A 16 -8.48 -11.46 -11.49
C ASN A 16 -7.70 -11.87 -10.23
N THR A 17 -6.51 -12.46 -10.39
CA THR A 17 -5.69 -12.94 -9.28
C THR A 17 -4.62 -11.91 -8.97
N VAL A 18 -4.46 -11.57 -7.69
CA VAL A 18 -3.45 -10.62 -7.20
C VAL A 18 -2.70 -11.20 -6.01
N VAL A 19 -1.41 -10.93 -5.97
CA VAL A 19 -0.52 -11.26 -4.85
C VAL A 19 0.18 -9.98 -4.43
N ILE A 20 0.19 -9.71 -3.12
CA ILE A 20 1.08 -8.68 -2.54
C ILE A 20 2.03 -9.39 -1.59
N GLY A 21 3.33 -9.19 -1.81
CA GLY A 21 4.40 -9.61 -0.94
C GLY A 21 5.15 -8.40 -0.40
N GLY A 22 5.87 -8.59 0.70
CA GLY A 22 6.75 -7.59 1.25
C GLY A 22 7.90 -8.24 2.01
N ASP A 23 9.06 -7.59 2.05
CA ASP A 23 10.11 -8.02 2.95
C ASP A 23 9.78 -7.60 4.40
N GLY A 24 10.31 -8.34 5.37
CA GLY A 24 10.01 -8.15 6.79
C GLY A 24 10.96 -7.19 7.50
N GLN A 25 11.90 -6.55 6.79
CA GLN A 25 12.98 -5.78 7.39
C GLN A 25 12.47 -4.48 8.02
N VAL A 26 12.91 -4.23 9.25
CA VAL A 26 12.74 -2.95 9.93
C VAL A 26 14.13 -2.45 10.26
N SER A 27 14.50 -1.29 9.72
CA SER A 27 15.80 -0.67 9.95
C SER A 27 15.65 0.68 10.65
N MET A 28 16.63 1.05 11.47
CA MET A 28 16.80 2.38 12.06
C MET A 28 18.19 2.88 11.66
N GLY A 29 18.26 3.84 10.73
CA GLY A 29 19.51 4.17 10.04
C GLY A 29 20.07 2.94 9.30
N ASN A 30 21.36 2.65 9.49
CA ASN A 30 22.03 1.50 8.87
C ASN A 30 21.85 0.17 9.62
N THR A 31 21.09 0.15 10.72
CA THR A 31 20.93 -1.03 11.58
C THR A 31 19.59 -1.72 11.35
N VAL A 32 19.61 -3.02 11.08
CA VAL A 32 18.39 -3.86 11.05
C VAL A 32 17.97 -4.17 12.49
N MET A 33 16.77 -3.72 12.86
CA MET A 33 16.20 -3.85 14.20
C MET A 33 15.36 -5.11 14.36
N LYS A 34 14.64 -5.54 13.29
CA LYS A 34 13.71 -6.67 13.35
C LYS A 34 13.38 -7.20 11.94
N GLY A 35 13.24 -8.52 11.79
CA GLY A 35 13.00 -9.17 10.49
C GLY A 35 11.59 -9.74 10.26
N ASN A 36 10.67 -9.63 11.23
CA ASN A 36 9.34 -10.26 11.18
C ASN A 36 8.17 -9.27 11.22
N ALA A 37 8.35 -8.05 10.71
CA ALA A 37 7.24 -7.12 10.59
C ALA A 37 6.19 -7.63 9.57
N ARG A 38 4.93 -7.70 9.98
CA ARG A 38 3.81 -8.03 9.09
C ARG A 38 3.35 -6.76 8.38
N LYS A 39 3.95 -6.47 7.23
CA LYS A 39 3.71 -5.26 6.43
C LYS A 39 2.65 -5.45 5.34
N VAL A 40 2.16 -6.68 5.18
CA VAL A 40 1.02 -7.03 4.34
C VAL A 40 -0.12 -7.51 5.22
N ARG A 41 -1.32 -6.97 4.99
CA ARG A 41 -2.53 -7.29 5.73
C ARG A 41 -3.70 -7.46 4.77
N ARG A 42 -4.60 -8.38 5.10
CA ARG A 42 -5.90 -8.50 4.44
C ARG A 42 -6.91 -7.60 5.15
N LEU A 43 -7.71 -6.92 4.33
CA LEU A 43 -8.67 -5.89 4.69
C LEU A 43 -10.01 -6.20 4.03
N TYR A 44 -11.07 -5.57 4.53
CA TYR A 44 -12.45 -5.67 4.03
C TYR A 44 -12.87 -7.12 3.74
N LYS A 45 -13.12 -7.87 4.83
CA LYS A 45 -13.57 -9.27 4.78
C LYS A 45 -12.65 -10.15 3.91
N ASP A 46 -11.34 -9.91 4.03
CA ASP A 46 -10.26 -10.57 3.30
C ASP A 46 -10.26 -10.39 1.77
N GLN A 47 -11.08 -9.46 1.23
CA GLN A 47 -11.22 -9.22 -0.21
C GLN A 47 -10.19 -8.22 -0.76
N VAL A 48 -9.57 -7.42 0.11
CA VAL A 48 -8.54 -6.45 -0.25
C VAL A 48 -7.22 -6.85 0.41
N ILE A 49 -6.13 -6.82 -0.34
CA ILE A 49 -4.78 -6.98 0.20
C ILE A 49 -4.12 -5.61 0.21
N ALA A 50 -3.55 -5.23 1.35
CA ALA A 50 -2.83 -3.98 1.53
C ALA A 50 -1.40 -4.27 2.00
N GLY A 51 -0.42 -3.63 1.37
CA GLY A 51 0.98 -3.67 1.72
C GLY A 51 1.50 -2.26 1.97
N PHE A 52 2.31 -2.10 3.01
CA PHE A 52 2.80 -0.81 3.46
C PHE A 52 4.33 -0.77 3.47
N ALA A 53 4.91 0.22 2.79
CA ALA A 53 6.31 0.58 2.90
C ALA A 53 6.43 1.83 3.78
N GLY A 54 7.23 1.77 4.84
CA GLY A 54 7.44 2.86 5.80
C GLY A 54 7.65 2.37 7.26
N GLY A 55 7.42 3.27 8.22
CA GLY A 55 7.48 2.99 9.67
C GLY A 55 6.35 2.08 10.16
N THR A 56 6.67 1.08 11.00
CA THR A 56 5.67 0.07 11.43
C THR A 56 4.47 0.66 12.20
N ALA A 57 4.67 1.74 12.96
CA ALA A 57 3.58 2.39 13.69
C ALA A 57 2.54 3.02 12.73
N ASP A 58 3.03 3.64 11.66
CA ASP A 58 2.21 4.34 10.66
C ASP A 58 1.36 3.37 9.83
N ALA A 59 1.88 2.16 9.62
CA ALA A 59 1.19 1.07 8.93
C ALA A 59 -0.17 0.76 9.57
N PHE A 60 -0.22 0.65 10.90
CA PHE A 60 -1.46 0.34 11.61
C PHE A 60 -2.52 1.42 11.41
N THR A 61 -2.13 2.69 11.55
CA THR A 61 -3.04 3.81 11.39
C THR A 61 -3.62 3.89 9.98
N LEU A 62 -2.80 3.70 8.94
CA LEU A 62 -3.28 3.74 7.56
C LEU A 62 -4.16 2.54 7.21
N PHE A 63 -3.84 1.34 7.72
CA PHE A 63 -4.71 0.18 7.53
C PHE A 63 -6.09 0.37 8.18
N GLU A 64 -6.15 0.87 9.41
CA GLU A 64 -7.43 1.12 10.09
C GLU A 64 -8.27 2.18 9.38
N ARG A 65 -7.63 3.28 8.94
CA ARG A 65 -8.33 4.32 8.17
C ARG A 65 -8.81 3.81 6.82
N PHE A 66 -8.01 2.99 6.15
CA PHE A 66 -8.40 2.43 4.86
C PHE A 66 -9.53 1.40 5.01
N GLU A 67 -9.51 0.56 6.06
CA GLU A 67 -10.63 -0.34 6.39
C GLU A 67 -11.93 0.45 6.58
N ALA A 68 -11.88 1.57 7.32
CA ALA A 68 -13.05 2.43 7.51
C ALA A 68 -13.56 3.02 6.19
N GLN A 69 -12.67 3.43 5.28
CA GLN A 69 -13.07 3.92 3.96
C GLN A 69 -13.68 2.80 3.10
N LEU A 70 -13.13 1.58 3.15
CA LEU A 70 -13.68 0.43 2.46
C LEU A 70 -15.08 0.09 2.97
N GLU A 71 -15.32 0.06 4.28
CA GLU A 71 -16.65 -0.17 4.85
C GLU A 71 -17.65 0.93 4.44
N LYS A 72 -17.26 2.20 4.56
CA LYS A 72 -18.09 3.35 4.17
C LYS A 72 -18.48 3.33 2.69
N HIS A 73 -17.60 2.79 1.84
CA HIS A 73 -17.79 2.73 0.40
C HIS A 73 -18.11 1.32 -0.12
N GLN A 74 -18.58 0.43 0.75
CA GLN A 74 -19.06 -0.91 0.40
C GLN A 74 -18.05 -1.70 -0.44
N GLY A 75 -16.77 -1.60 -0.08
CA GLY A 75 -15.68 -2.31 -0.74
C GLY A 75 -15.21 -1.70 -2.06
N ASN A 76 -15.71 -0.53 -2.47
CA ASN A 76 -15.23 0.12 -3.69
C ASN A 76 -13.78 0.61 -3.50
N LEU A 77 -12.82 -0.16 -4.02
CA LEU A 77 -11.39 0.06 -3.81
C LEU A 77 -10.93 1.44 -4.27
N VAL A 78 -11.27 1.83 -5.50
CA VAL A 78 -10.83 3.11 -6.09
C VAL A 78 -11.41 4.28 -5.31
N ARG A 79 -12.69 4.23 -4.95
CA ARG A 79 -13.34 5.29 -4.18
C ARG A 79 -12.73 5.40 -2.78
N ALA A 80 -12.55 4.28 -2.08
CA ALA A 80 -11.93 4.27 -0.76
C ALA A 80 -10.49 4.80 -0.81
N ALA A 81 -9.73 4.49 -1.87
CA ALA A 81 -8.37 4.95 -2.06
C ALA A 81 -8.30 6.48 -2.24
N VAL A 82 -9.20 7.04 -3.04
CA VAL A 82 -9.30 8.49 -3.25
C VAL A 82 -9.69 9.22 -1.96
N GLU A 83 -10.63 8.69 -1.19
CA GLU A 83 -11.02 9.30 0.09
C GLU A 83 -9.90 9.20 1.13
N LEU A 84 -9.19 8.07 1.22
CA LEU A 84 -8.00 7.96 2.07
C LEU A 84 -6.93 8.96 1.65
N ALA A 85 -6.66 9.12 0.34
CA ALA A 85 -5.67 10.06 -0.15
C ALA A 85 -5.99 11.51 0.23
N LYS A 86 -7.27 11.89 0.20
CA LYS A 86 -7.74 13.20 0.70
C LYS A 86 -7.50 13.35 2.20
N ASP A 87 -7.88 12.35 2.99
CA ASP A 87 -7.70 12.35 4.44
C ASP A 87 -6.21 12.44 4.81
N TRP A 88 -5.37 11.64 4.13
CA TRP A 88 -3.92 11.59 4.36
C TRP A 88 -3.28 12.95 4.05
N ARG A 89 -3.62 13.58 2.92
CA ARG A 89 -3.08 14.88 2.53
C ARG A 89 -3.49 16.01 3.48
N THR A 90 -4.68 15.94 4.05
CA THR A 90 -5.25 17.01 4.90
C THR A 90 -4.88 16.88 6.37
N ASP A 91 -4.68 15.65 6.87
CA ASP A 91 -4.29 15.40 8.25
C ASP A 91 -2.84 15.83 8.50
N ARG A 92 -2.64 16.73 9.48
CA ARG A 92 -1.34 17.33 9.81
C ARG A 92 -0.31 16.29 10.25
N ALA A 93 -0.75 15.21 10.92
CA ALA A 93 0.13 14.14 11.37
C ALA A 93 0.47 13.21 10.21
N LEU A 94 -0.53 12.81 9.42
CA LEU A 94 -0.33 11.83 8.35
C LEU A 94 0.49 12.37 7.17
N ARG A 95 0.33 13.63 6.79
CA ARG A 95 1.04 14.19 5.62
C ARG A 95 2.58 14.25 5.74
N ARG A 96 3.11 14.04 6.95
CA ARG A 96 4.56 13.98 7.22
C ARG A 96 5.12 12.57 7.13
N LEU A 97 4.25 11.58 6.93
CA LEU A 97 4.65 10.19 6.80
C LEU A 97 5.34 9.99 5.46
N GLU A 98 6.60 9.58 5.52
CA GLU A 98 7.32 9.05 4.37
C GLU A 98 6.90 7.59 4.18
N ALA A 99 5.73 7.41 3.57
CA ALA A 99 5.13 6.10 3.38
C ALA A 99 4.39 5.93 2.05
N LEU A 100 4.34 4.68 1.59
CA LEU A 100 3.60 4.24 0.41
C LEU A 100 2.69 3.08 0.80
N LEU A 101 1.43 3.15 0.37
CA LEU A 101 0.44 2.12 0.61
C LEU A 101 0.02 1.49 -0.72
N ALA A 102 0.39 0.25 -0.96
CA ALA A 102 -0.05 -0.55 -2.10
C ALA A 102 -1.31 -1.34 -1.71
N VAL A 103 -2.40 -1.20 -2.47
CA VAL A 103 -3.67 -1.86 -2.18
C VAL A 103 -4.21 -2.54 -3.44
N ALA A 104 -4.82 -3.71 -3.30
CA ALA A 104 -5.39 -4.40 -4.44
C ALA A 104 -6.55 -5.32 -4.06
N ASP A 105 -7.50 -5.44 -4.98
CA ASP A 105 -8.60 -6.41 -4.93
C ASP A 105 -8.62 -7.27 -6.20
N LYS A 106 -9.74 -7.94 -6.52
CA LYS A 106 -9.86 -8.73 -7.77
C LYS A 106 -9.87 -7.88 -9.05
N THR A 107 -10.08 -6.57 -8.97
CA THR A 107 -10.33 -5.66 -10.10
C THR A 107 -9.20 -4.68 -10.37
N ALA A 108 -8.60 -4.10 -9.33
CA ALA A 108 -7.64 -3.00 -9.45
C ALA A 108 -6.49 -3.12 -8.44
N SER A 109 -5.34 -2.56 -8.81
CA SER A 109 -4.16 -2.45 -7.94
C SER A 109 -3.71 -0.98 -7.92
N LEU A 110 -3.58 -0.38 -6.74
CA LEU A 110 -3.32 1.05 -6.58
C LEU A 110 -2.16 1.29 -5.62
N VAL A 111 -1.44 2.38 -5.82
CA VAL A 111 -0.53 2.99 -4.84
C VAL A 111 -1.13 4.29 -4.34
N ILE A 112 -1.12 4.48 -3.04
CA ILE A 112 -1.58 5.70 -2.36
C ILE A 112 -0.40 6.31 -1.62
N THR A 113 -0.22 7.62 -1.78
CA THR A 113 0.90 8.38 -1.19
C THR A 113 0.39 9.43 -0.18
N GLY A 114 1.27 9.85 0.74
CA GLY A 114 0.97 10.95 1.67
C GLY A 114 0.77 12.31 1.03
N ASN A 115 1.15 12.48 -0.25
CA ASN A 115 0.88 13.68 -1.03
C ASN A 115 -0.56 13.72 -1.57
N GLY A 116 -1.31 12.63 -1.41
CA GLY A 116 -2.68 12.49 -1.88
C GLY A 116 -2.79 11.94 -3.30
N ASP A 117 -1.74 11.31 -3.82
CA ASP A 117 -1.77 10.65 -5.12
C ASP A 117 -2.42 9.28 -5.01
N VAL A 118 -3.19 8.91 -6.04
CA VAL A 118 -3.69 7.55 -6.25
C VAL A 118 -3.26 7.12 -7.64
N ILE A 119 -2.37 6.14 -7.71
CA ILE A 119 -1.69 5.74 -8.93
C ILE A 119 -2.06 4.29 -9.24
N GLU A 120 -2.62 4.05 -10.42
CA GLU A 120 -2.78 2.71 -10.99
C GLU A 120 -1.64 2.48 -12.00
N PRO A 121 -0.88 1.38 -11.91
CA PRO A 121 0.17 1.08 -12.89
C PRO A 121 -0.44 0.83 -14.26
N GLU A 122 0.25 1.28 -15.31
CA GLU A 122 -0.15 0.98 -16.67
C GLU A 122 -0.19 -0.53 -16.93
N LYS A 123 -1.22 -0.98 -17.67
CA LYS A 123 -1.25 -2.33 -18.23
C LYS A 123 -0.13 -2.42 -19.26
N GLY A 124 0.86 -3.28 -19.05
CA GLY A 124 1.97 -3.45 -19.98
C GLY A 124 1.48 -3.74 -21.40
N ILE A 125 2.04 -3.02 -22.39
CA ILE A 125 1.61 -2.98 -23.79
C ILE A 125 2.07 -4.22 -24.59
N ALA A 126 2.19 -5.39 -23.95
CA ALA A 126 2.60 -6.62 -24.61
C ALA A 126 1.64 -7.76 -24.23
N ASN A 127 0.74 -8.07 -25.18
CA ASN A 127 0.01 -9.33 -25.38
C ASN A 127 -0.39 -10.10 -24.10
N GLU A 128 -1.60 -9.88 -23.58
CA GLU A 128 -2.44 -10.77 -22.73
C GLU A 128 -1.82 -11.56 -21.53
N LYS A 129 -0.51 -11.45 -21.28
CA LYS A 129 0.26 -12.23 -20.32
C LYS A 129 1.13 -11.37 -19.41
N THR A 130 1.13 -10.05 -19.62
CA THR A 130 1.91 -9.14 -18.78
C THR A 130 1.18 -8.89 -17.47
N SER A 131 1.81 -9.32 -16.38
CA SER A 131 1.35 -9.08 -15.02
C SER A 131 1.48 -7.58 -14.70
N ASN A 132 0.46 -6.94 -14.13
CA ASN A 132 0.67 -5.58 -13.59
C ASN A 132 1.57 -5.72 -12.36
N LEU A 133 2.73 -5.08 -12.40
CA LEU A 133 3.70 -5.03 -11.31
C LEU A 133 3.62 -3.67 -10.64
N ILE A 134 3.43 -3.66 -9.32
CA ILE A 134 3.62 -2.47 -8.50
C ILE A 134 4.73 -2.77 -7.53
N ALA A 135 5.81 -2.01 -7.59
CA ALA A 135 6.79 -1.96 -6.52
C ALA A 135 6.60 -0.66 -5.73
N ALA A 136 6.37 -0.78 -4.43
CA ALA A 136 6.43 0.35 -3.49
C ALA A 136 7.67 0.15 -2.62
N ILE A 137 8.64 1.04 -2.77
CA ILE A 137 9.94 1.03 -2.09
C ILE A 137 10.15 2.43 -1.52
N ILE A 138 10.70 2.52 -0.31
CA ILE A 138 11.10 3.78 0.34
C ILE A 138 12.58 3.73 0.65
#